data_AF-A0A3P8WBR6-F1
#
_entry.id   AF-A0A3P8WBR6-F1
#
_cell.length_a   1.000
_cell.length_b   1.000
_cell.length_c   1.000
_cell.angle_alpha   90.00
_cell.angle_beta   90.00
_cell.angle_gamma   90.00
#
_symmetry.space_group_name_H-M   'P 1'
#
loop_
_entity.id
_entity.type
_entity.pdbx_description
1 polymer ?
#
loop_
_entity_poly.entity_id
_entity_poly.type
_entity_poly.pdbx_seq_one_letter_code
_entity_poly.pdbx_strand_id
1 'polypeptide(L)'
;MLFCHSQPEPYHQHPAAYIRDAVAPFLTDEDVAETADGAEGTSFRYVLCAATSPAVKRQEETLTYLNQGQSYEIRLLSRKLAEYTDISSKYVKSIVRVVFHDRRLQYMEYQQLERWRWNRPGDRILDIDIPLSVGILEPRSHALQLHTVEFLWDPVKNASVFIQVNCISTEFTPRKHGGEKGVPFRIQVDTFTSNEHGEYLDHAHSSSCQIKVFKPKGADRKLKTDREKIDKKSFQEREKYQTSHETTVLREVRHGDMDWYCDCSPHQQGELLLADCSDHLLPSCSPQNTQEWLLRHRFSSFSRLFSSFSGADLLRMSREDLIQICGPADGIRLFNTMKGRCVQPRLTIYVCQQQARSQTAARPADGDSTYADDVFFFFSLTHGTTGSFRS
;
A
#
# COMPACT_ATOMS: atom_id res chain seq x y z
N MET A 1 -64.28 -1.25 -28.92
CA MET A 1 -64.26 -2.10 -27.71
C MET A 1 -62.88 -2.04 -27.10
N LEU A 2 -62.70 -1.32 -25.99
CA LEU A 2 -61.52 -1.42 -25.13
C LEU A 2 -62.03 -1.22 -23.69
N PHE A 3 -61.88 -2.26 -22.87
CA PHE A 3 -62.31 -2.30 -21.48
C PHE A 3 -61.25 -1.69 -20.57
N CYS A 4 -61.71 -0.98 -19.54
CA CYS A 4 -60.93 -0.46 -18.41
C CYS A 4 -60.66 -1.54 -17.36
N HIS A 5 -59.48 -1.50 -16.73
CA HIS A 5 -59.15 -1.63 -15.29
C HIS A 5 -57.60 -1.61 -15.23
N SER A 6 -56.90 -1.00 -14.26
CA SER A 6 -57.02 -1.12 -12.81
C SER A 6 -56.05 -0.13 -12.13
N GLN A 7 -56.41 0.41 -10.96
CA GLN A 7 -55.45 0.95 -9.99
C GLN A 7 -55.34 0.01 -8.78
N PRO A 8 -54.14 -0.18 -8.20
CA PRO A 8 -54.00 -0.63 -6.81
C PRO A 8 -53.39 0.46 -5.90
N GLU A 9 -53.93 0.52 -4.68
CA GLU A 9 -53.44 1.25 -3.47
C GLU A 9 -52.45 0.34 -2.66
N PRO A 10 -51.74 0.82 -1.61
CA PRO A 10 -50.28 0.76 -1.55
C PRO A 10 -49.67 -0.11 -0.42
N TYR A 11 -48.35 -0.33 -0.55
CA TYR A 11 -47.29 -0.61 0.44
C TYR A 11 -47.64 -1.22 1.82
N HIS A 12 -47.13 -2.44 2.04
CA HIS A 12 -46.22 -2.74 3.15
C HIS A 12 -45.32 -3.94 2.76
N GLN A 13 -44.02 -3.70 2.54
CA GLN A 13 -43.02 -4.76 2.33
C GLN A 13 -42.04 -4.78 3.49
N HIS A 14 -41.99 -5.90 4.21
CA HIS A 14 -40.94 -6.23 5.18
C HIS A 14 -39.65 -6.64 4.44
N PRO A 15 -38.48 -6.05 4.74
CA PRO A 15 -37.24 -6.31 4.00
C PRO A 15 -36.39 -7.47 4.56
N ALA A 16 -36.99 -8.52 5.11
CA ALA A 16 -36.25 -9.59 5.82
C ALA A 16 -35.96 -10.86 4.98
N ALA A 17 -36.51 -10.99 3.76
CA ALA A 17 -36.48 -12.27 3.04
C ALA A 17 -35.43 -12.38 1.91
N TYR A 18 -34.78 -11.28 1.51
CA TYR A 18 -33.85 -11.29 0.36
C TYR A 18 -32.36 -11.45 0.72
N ILE A 19 -32.03 -11.55 2.01
CA ILE A 19 -30.63 -11.62 2.49
C ILE A 19 -30.16 -13.07 2.73
N ARG A 20 -31.05 -14.07 2.60
CA ARG A 20 -30.72 -15.45 2.99
C ARG A 20 -30.01 -16.31 1.93
N ASP A 21 -29.89 -15.85 0.69
CA ASP A 21 -29.33 -16.66 -0.43
C ASP A 21 -27.95 -16.19 -0.95
N ALA A 22 -27.24 -15.31 -0.23
CA ALA A 22 -25.91 -14.83 -0.62
C ALA A 22 -24.76 -15.33 0.27
N VAL A 23 -25.01 -16.33 1.13
CA VAL A 23 -23.94 -16.96 1.93
C VAL A 23 -23.34 -18.09 1.09
N ALA A 24 -22.13 -17.85 0.60
CA ALA A 24 -21.28 -18.85 -0.04
C ALA A 24 -21.17 -20.13 0.81
N PRO A 25 -21.00 -21.33 0.21
CA PRO A 25 -20.98 -22.58 0.96
C PRO A 25 -19.70 -22.64 1.82
N PHE A 26 -19.86 -22.36 3.11
CA PHE A 26 -18.84 -22.54 4.13
C PHE A 26 -18.94 -23.95 4.73
N LEU A 27 -17.76 -24.51 5.04
CA LEU A 27 -17.49 -25.65 5.91
C LEU A 27 -17.63 -27.06 5.29
N THR A 28 -16.53 -27.54 4.72
CA THR A 28 -15.98 -28.84 5.12
C THR A 28 -14.56 -28.61 5.64
N ASP A 29 -14.36 -28.89 6.93
CA ASP A 29 -13.10 -28.75 7.66
C ASP A 29 -12.12 -29.92 7.36
N GLU A 30 -12.39 -30.75 6.35
CA GLU A 30 -11.75 -32.06 6.19
C GLU A 30 -10.65 -32.14 5.11
N ASP A 31 -10.44 -31.14 4.25
CA ASP A 31 -9.51 -31.28 3.10
C ASP A 31 -8.16 -30.56 3.24
N VAL A 32 -7.77 -30.11 4.44
CA VAL A 32 -6.43 -29.48 4.66
C VAL A 32 -5.55 -30.28 5.64
N ALA A 33 -6.03 -31.41 6.16
CA ALA A 33 -5.28 -32.18 7.16
C ALA A 33 -4.25 -33.16 6.58
N GLU A 34 -4.31 -33.54 5.30
CA GLU A 34 -3.44 -34.60 4.77
C GLU A 34 -2.53 -34.08 3.67
N THR A 35 -1.40 -33.49 4.06
CA THR A 35 -0.09 -33.64 3.39
C THR A 35 0.97 -32.82 4.14
N ALA A 36 1.42 -33.34 5.28
CA ALA A 36 2.76 -33.03 5.82
C ALA A 36 3.12 -34.11 6.86
N ASP A 37 3.60 -35.24 6.35
CA ASP A 37 4.37 -36.19 7.14
C ASP A 37 5.71 -35.52 7.54
N GLY A 38 6.04 -35.57 8.83
CA GLY A 38 7.40 -35.41 9.35
C GLY A 38 8.09 -34.04 9.21
N ALA A 39 7.58 -32.98 9.84
CA ALA A 39 8.41 -31.84 10.26
C ALA A 39 7.86 -31.21 11.54
N GLU A 40 8.72 -30.98 12.54
CA GLU A 40 8.46 -30.24 13.78
C GLU A 40 8.19 -28.73 13.52
N GLY A 41 7.38 -28.42 12.52
CA GLY A 41 7.40 -27.15 11.80
C GLY A 41 6.23 -26.22 12.12
N THR A 42 6.60 -25.06 12.66
CA THR A 42 5.85 -23.80 12.78
C THR A 42 4.44 -23.84 13.36
N SER A 43 4.29 -23.08 14.45
CA SER A 43 3.05 -22.90 15.17
C SER A 43 2.00 -22.10 14.38
N PHE A 44 2.40 -21.19 13.49
CA PHE A 44 1.49 -20.38 12.68
C PHE A 44 1.48 -20.81 11.19
N ARG A 45 0.32 -20.72 10.55
CA ARG A 45 0.13 -20.97 9.12
C ARG A 45 -0.85 -19.95 8.54
N TYR A 46 -0.58 -19.47 7.33
CA TYR A 46 -1.45 -18.52 6.65
C TYR A 46 -1.81 -19.04 5.26
N VAL A 47 -3.07 -18.85 4.87
CA VAL A 47 -3.58 -19.30 3.57
C VAL A 47 -4.32 -18.14 2.90
N LEU A 48 -3.77 -17.68 1.78
CA LEU A 48 -4.44 -16.74 0.90
C LEU A 48 -5.46 -17.50 0.03
N CYS A 49 -6.75 -17.15 0.14
CA CYS A 49 -7.83 -17.77 -0.63
C CYS A 49 -7.89 -17.22 -2.06
N ALA A 50 -6.83 -17.49 -2.82
CA ALA A 50 -6.70 -17.18 -4.23
C ALA A 50 -5.89 -18.26 -4.94
N ALA A 51 -6.27 -18.53 -6.20
CA ALA A 51 -5.73 -19.66 -6.94
C ALA A 51 -4.29 -19.43 -7.43
N THR A 52 -3.44 -20.45 -7.31
CA THR A 52 -2.08 -20.42 -7.84
C THR A 52 -2.08 -20.60 -9.35
N SER A 53 -1.12 -19.96 -10.04
CA SER A 53 -0.98 -20.07 -11.48
C SER A 53 -0.48 -21.45 -11.92
N PRO A 54 -1.13 -22.10 -12.91
CA PRO A 54 -0.64 -23.35 -13.49
C PRO A 54 0.61 -23.15 -14.37
N ALA A 55 0.96 -21.90 -14.71
CA ALA A 55 2.06 -21.61 -15.64
C ALA A 55 3.43 -21.44 -14.97
N VAL A 56 3.55 -21.82 -13.70
CA VAL A 56 4.80 -21.76 -12.93
C VAL A 56 5.52 -23.12 -13.01
N LYS A 57 6.84 -23.13 -13.18
CA LYS A 57 7.62 -24.38 -13.23
C LYS A 57 7.72 -25.04 -11.85
N ARG A 58 7.89 -26.37 -11.77
CA ARG A 58 7.98 -27.10 -10.48
C ARG A 58 9.11 -26.63 -9.56
N GLN A 59 10.21 -26.13 -10.12
CA GLN A 59 11.36 -25.64 -9.36
C GLN A 59 11.23 -24.19 -8.91
N GLU A 60 10.22 -23.46 -9.41
CA GLU A 60 9.97 -22.07 -9.06
C GLU A 60 8.96 -21.98 -7.91
N GLU A 61 8.94 -20.87 -7.19
CA GLU A 61 7.92 -20.63 -6.18
C GLU A 61 6.55 -20.37 -6.82
N THR A 62 5.48 -20.85 -6.19
CA THR A 62 4.10 -20.59 -6.63
C THR A 62 3.83 -19.10 -6.78
N LEU A 63 3.09 -18.73 -7.83
CA LEU A 63 2.70 -17.35 -8.11
C LEU A 63 1.17 -17.25 -8.19
N THR A 64 0.62 -16.26 -7.49
CA THR A 64 -0.83 -16.08 -7.37
C THR A 64 -1.27 -14.78 -8.03
N TYR A 65 -2.38 -14.82 -8.77
CA TYR A 65 -2.87 -13.66 -9.51
C TYR A 65 -4.02 -12.98 -8.78
N LEU A 66 -3.86 -11.69 -8.48
CA LEU A 66 -4.86 -10.88 -7.81
C LEU A 66 -5.37 -9.77 -8.73
N ASN A 67 -6.61 -9.35 -8.54
CA ASN A 67 -7.20 -8.19 -9.18
C ASN A 67 -7.07 -6.96 -8.27
N GLN A 68 -6.72 -5.83 -8.87
CA GLN A 68 -6.62 -4.54 -8.19
C GLN A 68 -7.93 -4.20 -7.47
N GLY A 69 -7.84 -3.88 -6.18
CA GLY A 69 -8.97 -3.43 -5.36
C GLY A 69 -10.02 -4.49 -5.06
N GLN A 70 -9.80 -5.75 -5.46
CA GLN A 70 -10.65 -6.86 -5.04
C GLN A 70 -10.20 -7.37 -3.67
N SER A 71 -11.18 -7.69 -2.81
CA SER A 71 -10.92 -8.26 -1.49
C SER A 71 -10.57 -9.74 -1.60
N TYR A 72 -9.46 -10.13 -0.97
CA TYR A 72 -9.01 -11.52 -0.87
C TYR A 72 -8.82 -11.91 0.60
N GLU A 73 -9.36 -13.07 0.98
CA GLU A 73 -9.22 -13.59 2.35
C GLU A 73 -7.82 -14.16 2.59
N ILE A 74 -7.23 -13.84 3.73
CA ILE A 74 -6.10 -14.54 4.32
C ILE A 74 -6.59 -15.18 5.62
N ARG A 75 -6.64 -16.51 5.64
CA ARG A 75 -6.94 -17.29 6.85
C ARG A 75 -5.71 -17.37 7.74
N LEU A 76 -5.90 -17.11 9.03
CA LEU A 76 -4.88 -17.09 10.07
C LEU A 76 -5.07 -18.34 10.93
N LEU A 77 -4.09 -19.24 10.95
CA LEU A 77 -4.19 -20.55 11.60
C LEU A 77 -3.04 -20.75 12.59
N SER A 78 -3.34 -21.42 13.70
CA SER A 78 -2.34 -21.85 14.69
C SER A 78 -2.47 -23.37 14.91
N ARG A 79 -1.36 -24.12 14.76
CA ARG A 79 -1.33 -25.58 14.88
C ARG A 79 -0.97 -26.09 16.26
N LYS A 80 -0.33 -25.27 17.09
CA LYS A 80 0.14 -25.67 18.43
C LYS A 80 -0.69 -24.99 19.51
N LEU A 81 -1.90 -25.49 19.75
CA LEU A 81 -2.80 -24.95 20.77
C LEU A 81 -2.26 -25.11 22.20
N ALA A 82 -1.46 -26.16 22.45
CA ALA A 82 -1.02 -26.58 23.77
C ALA A 82 0.23 -25.86 24.33
N GLU A 83 1.05 -25.22 23.49
CA GLU A 83 2.26 -24.48 23.93
C GLU A 83 1.97 -23.00 24.26
N TYR A 84 0.72 -22.55 24.05
CA TYR A 84 0.34 -21.14 24.17
C TYR A 84 -0.45 -20.79 25.43
N THR A 85 -0.59 -21.72 26.36
CA THR A 85 -0.99 -21.40 27.74
C THR A 85 0.05 -20.55 28.47
N ASP A 86 1.30 -20.49 27.96
CA ASP A 86 2.41 -19.68 28.50
C ASP A 86 2.62 -18.32 27.82
N ILE A 87 1.90 -17.98 26.72
CA ILE A 87 1.92 -16.59 26.23
C ILE A 87 1.09 -15.77 27.21
N SER A 88 1.70 -14.80 27.87
CA SER A 88 0.98 -13.95 28.83
C SER A 88 -0.16 -13.14 28.17
N SER A 89 -0.14 -12.96 26.84
CA SER A 89 -1.21 -12.33 26.06
C SER A 89 -2.18 -13.30 25.39
N LYS A 90 -3.47 -13.03 25.60
CA LYS A 90 -4.60 -13.66 24.90
C LYS A 90 -4.58 -13.50 23.37
N TYR A 91 -3.88 -12.49 22.86
CA TYR A 91 -3.85 -12.15 21.43
C TYR A 91 -2.42 -12.11 20.91
N VAL A 92 -2.26 -12.18 19.60
CA VAL A 92 -1.02 -11.92 18.89
C VAL A 92 -1.21 -10.77 17.91
N LYS A 93 -0.14 -10.06 17.57
CA LYS A 93 -0.16 -9.00 16.56
C LYS A 93 0.37 -9.53 15.25
N SER A 94 -0.37 -9.35 14.16
CA SER A 94 0.13 -9.61 12.82
C SER A 94 0.26 -8.33 12.01
N ILE A 95 1.32 -8.26 11.23
CA ILE A 95 1.60 -7.19 10.27
C ILE A 95 1.61 -7.82 8.87
N VAL A 96 0.78 -7.30 7.98
CA VAL A 96 0.71 -7.71 6.58
C VAL A 96 1.31 -6.63 5.71
N ARG A 97 2.23 -7.01 4.82
CA ARG A 97 2.94 -6.09 3.92
C ARG A 97 2.87 -6.56 2.48
N VAL A 98 2.73 -5.61 1.54
CA VAL A 98 3.00 -5.83 0.12
C VAL A 98 4.39 -5.28 -0.17
N VAL A 99 5.33 -6.16 -0.51
CA VAL A 99 6.74 -5.82 -0.76
C VAL A 99 7.18 -6.26 -2.15
N PHE A 100 8.23 -5.66 -2.70
CA PHE A 100 8.79 -6.11 -3.97
C PHE A 100 9.46 -7.48 -3.83
N HIS A 101 9.23 -8.39 -4.79
CA HIS A 101 9.99 -9.64 -4.87
C HIS A 101 11.37 -9.45 -5.50
N ASP A 102 11.49 -8.49 -6.44
CA ASP A 102 12.75 -8.19 -7.13
C ASP A 102 13.70 -7.38 -6.23
N ARG A 103 14.93 -7.88 -6.05
CA ARG A 103 15.93 -7.30 -5.14
C ARG A 103 16.35 -5.87 -5.50
N ARG A 104 16.38 -5.53 -6.79
CA ARG A 104 16.70 -4.15 -7.23
C ARG A 104 15.56 -3.20 -6.89
N LEU A 105 14.32 -3.66 -7.01
CA LEU A 105 13.15 -2.87 -6.63
C LEU A 105 13.00 -2.73 -5.12
N GLN A 106 13.41 -3.72 -4.33
CA GLN A 106 13.51 -3.60 -2.87
C GLN A 106 14.46 -2.46 -2.47
N TYR A 107 15.66 -2.39 -3.06
CA TYR A 107 16.61 -1.30 -2.79
C TYR A 107 16.06 0.08 -3.15
N MET A 108 15.20 0.15 -4.17
CA MET A 108 14.55 1.39 -4.61
C MET A 108 13.12 1.53 -4.10
N GLU A 109 12.71 0.75 -3.09
CA GLU A 109 11.30 0.60 -2.69
C GLU A 109 10.69 1.95 -2.36
N TYR A 110 11.33 2.72 -1.48
CA TYR A 110 10.90 4.07 -1.12
C TYR A 110 10.57 4.92 -2.36
N GLN A 111 11.49 5.02 -3.31
CA GLN A 111 11.29 5.81 -4.54
C GLN A 111 10.14 5.29 -5.39
N GLN A 112 9.97 3.96 -5.48
CA GLN A 112 8.89 3.36 -6.26
C GLN A 112 7.52 3.61 -5.61
N LEU A 113 7.42 3.45 -4.29
CA LEU A 113 6.20 3.67 -3.54
C LEU A 113 5.82 5.15 -3.51
N GLU A 114 6.80 6.06 -3.38
CA GLU A 114 6.57 7.50 -3.45
C GLU A 114 6.06 7.94 -4.82
N ARG A 115 6.65 7.42 -5.90
CA ARG A 115 6.17 7.68 -7.27
C ARG A 115 4.74 7.20 -7.44
N TRP A 116 4.41 6.03 -6.90
CA TRP A 116 3.05 5.50 -6.92
C TRP A 116 2.09 6.43 -6.16
N ARG A 117 2.45 6.82 -4.93
CA ARG A 117 1.69 7.76 -4.08
C ARG A 117 1.43 9.09 -4.78
N TRP A 118 2.44 9.65 -5.45
CA TRP A 118 2.31 10.93 -6.16
C TRP A 118 1.29 10.88 -7.30
N ASN A 119 1.24 9.76 -8.01
CA ASN A 119 0.28 9.56 -9.11
C ASN A 119 -1.12 9.21 -8.62
N ARG A 120 -1.27 8.88 -7.33
CA ARG A 120 -2.53 8.43 -6.70
C ARG A 120 -2.69 9.04 -5.30
N PRO A 121 -2.88 10.36 -5.20
CA PRO A 121 -2.98 11.04 -3.92
C PRO A 121 -4.20 10.54 -3.14
N GLY A 122 -3.97 10.09 -1.90
CA GLY A 122 -5.03 9.58 -1.01
C GLY A 122 -5.26 8.07 -1.08
N ASP A 123 -4.78 7.41 -2.14
CA ASP A 123 -4.87 5.95 -2.23
C ASP A 123 -3.79 5.28 -1.38
N ARG A 124 -4.14 4.12 -0.81
CA ARG A 124 -3.19 3.21 -0.14
C ARG A 124 -2.91 2.01 -1.02
N ILE A 125 -1.74 1.40 -0.88
CA ILE A 125 -1.35 0.22 -1.66
C ILE A 125 -2.02 -1.03 -1.10
N LEU A 126 -2.14 -1.12 0.22
CA LEU A 126 -2.74 -2.23 0.94
C LEU A 126 -3.75 -1.69 1.95
N ASP A 127 -4.96 -2.24 1.89
CA ASP A 127 -6.05 -1.94 2.83
C ASP A 127 -6.69 -3.24 3.36
N ILE A 128 -7.36 -3.12 4.51
CA ILE A 128 -8.20 -4.17 5.08
C ILE A 128 -9.66 -3.86 4.75
N ASP A 129 -10.35 -4.84 4.18
CA ASP A 129 -11.81 -4.85 4.08
C ASP A 129 -12.40 -5.30 5.42
N ILE A 130 -12.55 -4.34 6.34
CA ILE A 130 -12.97 -4.58 7.73
C ILE A 130 -14.33 -5.29 7.78
N PRO A 131 -15.38 -4.87 7.02
CA PRO A 131 -16.68 -5.54 7.04
C PRO A 131 -16.65 -7.04 6.68
N LEU A 132 -15.71 -7.47 5.83
CA LEU A 132 -15.57 -8.89 5.47
C LEU A 132 -14.66 -9.67 6.43
N SER A 133 -13.82 -8.98 7.20
CA SER A 133 -12.86 -9.61 8.10
C SER A 133 -13.53 -10.16 9.37
N VAL A 134 -13.01 -11.29 9.87
CA VAL A 134 -13.58 -12.03 11.00
C VAL A 134 -12.49 -12.32 12.03
N GLY A 135 -12.77 -12.09 13.31
CA GLY A 135 -11.85 -12.46 14.40
C GLY A 135 -10.61 -11.59 14.55
N ILE A 136 -10.50 -10.49 13.78
CA ILE A 136 -9.45 -9.47 13.94
C ILE A 136 -9.90 -8.35 14.87
N LEU A 137 -8.95 -7.76 15.59
CA LEU A 137 -9.14 -6.66 16.53
C LEU A 137 -8.17 -5.53 16.20
N GLU A 138 -8.56 -4.30 16.53
CA GLU A 138 -7.74 -3.09 16.33
C GLU A 138 -7.03 -3.02 14.97
N PRO A 139 -7.76 -3.15 13.83
CA PRO A 139 -7.14 -2.99 12.53
C PRO A 139 -6.58 -1.56 12.41
N ARG A 140 -5.29 -1.44 12.07
CA ARG A 140 -4.59 -0.18 11.92
C ARG A 140 -3.88 -0.11 10.57
N SER A 141 -3.96 1.07 9.99
CA SER A 141 -3.32 1.43 8.73
C SER A 141 -2.60 2.76 8.93
N HIS A 142 -1.27 2.74 8.98
CA HIS A 142 -0.50 3.96 9.22
C HIS A 142 -0.47 4.85 7.96
N ALA A 143 -0.73 6.15 8.11
CA ALA A 143 -0.91 7.08 6.99
C ALA A 143 0.28 7.14 6.02
N LEU A 144 1.51 6.97 6.52
CA LEU A 144 2.74 7.01 5.72
C LEU A 144 3.18 5.64 5.21
N GLN A 145 2.78 4.55 5.87
CA GLN A 145 3.11 3.18 5.46
C GLN A 145 1.96 2.64 4.61
N LEU A 146 1.88 3.09 3.36
CA LEU A 146 0.77 2.78 2.45
C LEU A 146 0.63 1.30 2.07
N HIS A 147 1.70 0.51 2.26
CA HIS A 147 1.82 -0.88 1.84
C HIS A 147 1.79 -1.85 3.04
N THR A 148 1.44 -1.37 4.23
CA THR A 148 1.43 -2.12 5.49
C THR A 148 0.09 -1.93 6.21
N VAL A 149 -0.42 -3.01 6.79
CA VAL A 149 -1.56 -3.02 7.72
C VAL A 149 -1.24 -3.91 8.91
N GLU A 150 -1.79 -3.61 10.08
CA GLU A 150 -1.58 -4.40 11.30
C GLU A 150 -2.90 -4.63 12.03
N PHE A 151 -3.00 -5.73 12.78
CA PHE A 151 -4.17 -6.08 13.58
C PHE A 151 -3.80 -7.12 14.65
N LEU A 152 -4.65 -7.24 15.66
CA LEU A 152 -4.57 -8.29 16.67
C LEU A 152 -5.54 -9.42 16.33
N TRP A 153 -5.21 -10.65 16.69
CA TRP A 153 -6.13 -11.79 16.58
C TRP A 153 -5.84 -12.84 17.65
N ASP A 154 -6.84 -13.69 17.89
CA ASP A 154 -6.79 -14.76 18.89
C ASP A 154 -6.33 -16.07 18.22
N PRO A 155 -5.12 -16.59 18.54
CA PRO A 155 -4.58 -17.78 17.88
C PRO A 155 -5.37 -19.06 18.20
N VAL A 156 -6.24 -19.05 19.21
CA VAL A 156 -7.09 -20.20 19.57
C VAL A 156 -8.46 -20.16 18.88
N LYS A 157 -8.74 -19.12 18.10
CA LYS A 157 -10.01 -18.94 17.36
C LYS A 157 -9.76 -18.85 15.87
N ASN A 158 -10.85 -19.06 15.12
CA ASN A 158 -10.84 -18.77 13.69
C ASN A 158 -10.74 -17.26 13.46
N ALA A 159 -9.73 -16.85 12.69
CA ALA A 159 -9.55 -15.48 12.27
C ALA A 159 -9.18 -15.42 10.77
N SER A 160 -9.76 -14.44 10.10
CA SER A 160 -9.53 -14.16 8.67
C SER A 160 -9.49 -12.66 8.45
N VAL A 161 -8.46 -12.19 7.74
CA VAL A 161 -8.36 -10.80 7.29
C VAL A 161 -8.62 -10.74 5.78
N PHE A 162 -9.50 -9.85 5.34
CA PHE A 162 -9.71 -9.58 3.93
C PHE A 162 -8.88 -8.37 3.53
N ILE A 163 -8.01 -8.53 2.54
CA ILE A 163 -7.11 -7.48 2.08
C ILE A 163 -7.43 -7.04 0.65
N GLN A 164 -7.15 -5.78 0.35
CA GLN A 164 -7.24 -5.20 -0.99
C GLN A 164 -5.86 -4.66 -1.40
N VAL A 165 -5.37 -5.12 -2.54
CA VAL A 165 -4.12 -4.60 -3.12
C VAL A 165 -4.46 -3.67 -4.28
N ASN A 166 -4.07 -2.40 -4.15
CA ASN A 166 -4.51 -1.33 -5.03
C ASN A 166 -3.46 -0.95 -6.10
N CYS A 167 -2.22 -1.37 -5.96
CA CYS A 167 -1.20 -1.18 -7.00
C CYS A 167 -1.23 -2.33 -8.02
N ILE A 168 -0.93 -2.06 -9.30
CA ILE A 168 -0.79 -3.13 -10.31
C ILE A 168 0.69 -3.39 -10.62
N SER A 169 1.02 -4.64 -10.95
CA SER A 169 2.39 -5.05 -11.23
C SER A 169 3.05 -4.34 -12.42
N THR A 170 2.27 -3.82 -13.38
CA THR A 170 2.80 -3.08 -14.53
C THR A 170 3.04 -1.60 -14.25
N GLU A 171 2.67 -1.07 -13.09
CA GLU A 171 2.99 0.33 -12.71
C GLU A 171 4.46 0.53 -12.36
N PHE A 172 5.15 -0.56 -12.02
CA PHE A 172 6.53 -0.55 -11.55
C PHE A 172 7.51 -1.10 -12.60
N THR A 173 7.08 -1.21 -13.86
CA THR A 173 7.94 -1.58 -14.98
C THR A 173 8.61 -0.34 -15.59
N PRO A 174 9.87 -0.43 -16.07
CA PRO A 174 10.57 0.72 -16.65
C PRO A 174 9.88 1.32 -17.88
N ARG A 175 9.23 0.50 -18.72
CA ARG A 175 8.51 0.99 -19.91
C ARG A 175 7.03 1.17 -19.61
N LYS A 176 6.53 2.37 -19.89
CA LYS A 176 5.10 2.71 -19.82
C LYS A 176 4.29 2.21 -21.02
N HIS A 177 4.96 1.89 -22.13
CA HIS A 177 4.32 1.35 -23.32
C HIS A 177 4.15 -0.16 -23.16
N GLY A 178 2.92 -0.64 -23.34
CA GLY A 178 2.51 -2.01 -23.04
C GLY A 178 3.40 -3.09 -23.68
N GLY A 179 3.44 -4.27 -23.04
CA GLY A 179 4.19 -5.44 -23.50
C GLY A 179 5.23 -5.96 -22.51
N GLU A 180 5.62 -5.17 -21.50
CA GLU A 180 6.52 -5.64 -20.44
C GLU A 180 5.81 -6.54 -19.42
N LYS A 181 6.55 -7.56 -18.95
CA LYS A 181 6.10 -8.45 -17.88
C LYS A 181 6.05 -7.64 -16.58
N GLY A 182 4.85 -7.40 -16.05
CA GLY A 182 4.68 -6.75 -14.75
C GLY A 182 5.51 -7.39 -13.62
N VAL A 183 5.95 -6.58 -12.67
CA VAL A 183 6.84 -7.00 -11.58
C VAL A 183 6.08 -7.84 -10.54
N PRO A 184 6.66 -8.93 -10.03
CA PRO A 184 6.06 -9.67 -8.93
C PRO A 184 6.22 -8.93 -7.59
N PHE A 185 5.23 -9.08 -6.71
CA PHE A 185 5.29 -8.67 -5.31
C PHE A 185 5.28 -9.91 -4.41
N ARG A 186 5.52 -9.71 -3.12
CA ARG A 186 5.18 -10.67 -2.08
C ARG A 186 4.13 -10.06 -1.16
N ILE A 187 3.16 -10.87 -0.74
CA ILE A 187 2.43 -10.60 0.50
C ILE A 187 3.23 -11.30 1.59
N GLN A 188 3.67 -10.54 2.59
CA GLN A 188 4.36 -11.04 3.78
C GLN A 188 3.47 -10.84 5.00
N VAL A 189 3.45 -11.85 5.87
CA VAL A 189 2.74 -11.83 7.16
C VAL A 189 3.76 -12.13 8.24
N ASP A 190 3.98 -11.16 9.12
CA ASP A 190 4.84 -11.27 10.30
C ASP A 190 3.94 -11.28 11.55
N THR A 191 4.17 -12.20 12.48
CA THR A 191 3.40 -12.32 13.73
C THR A 191 4.30 -12.18 14.94
N PHE A 192 3.82 -11.40 15.91
CA PHE A 192 4.52 -11.02 17.13
C PHE A 192 3.68 -11.36 18.36
N THR A 193 4.33 -11.89 19.39
CA THR A 193 3.76 -12.13 20.72
C THR A 193 4.09 -10.98 21.66
N SER A 194 3.39 -10.88 22.79
CA SER A 194 3.69 -9.86 23.79
C SER A 194 4.94 -10.23 24.60
N ASN A 195 5.78 -9.25 24.88
CA ASN A 195 6.83 -9.35 25.88
C ASN A 195 6.27 -9.24 27.31
N GLU A 196 7.15 -9.30 28.32
CA GLU A 196 6.80 -9.17 29.74
C GLU A 196 6.09 -7.84 30.09
N HIS A 197 6.24 -6.81 29.25
CA HIS A 197 5.63 -5.50 29.40
C HIS A 197 4.29 -5.35 28.64
N GLY A 198 3.82 -6.42 27.99
CA GLY A 198 2.58 -6.42 27.20
C GLY A 198 2.73 -5.78 25.81
N GLU A 199 3.95 -5.48 25.36
CA GLU A 199 4.22 -4.92 24.04
C GLU A 199 4.49 -6.03 23.03
N TYR A 200 3.87 -5.94 21.85
CA TYR A 200 4.02 -6.93 20.79
C TYR A 200 5.33 -6.74 20.00
N LEU A 201 6.46 -7.06 20.63
CA LEU A 201 7.80 -6.90 20.07
C LEU A 201 8.51 -8.22 19.78
N ASP A 202 8.09 -9.31 20.42
CA ASP A 202 8.74 -10.60 20.28
C ASP A 202 8.28 -11.26 18.98
N HIS A 203 9.20 -11.36 18.01
CA HIS A 203 8.92 -12.00 16.74
C HIS A 203 8.69 -13.50 16.93
N ALA A 204 7.56 -14.00 16.42
CA ALA A 204 7.19 -15.40 16.53
C ALA A 204 7.28 -16.13 15.20
N HIS A 205 6.87 -15.50 14.10
CA HIS A 205 6.82 -16.17 12.79
C HIS A 205 6.70 -15.20 11.61
N SER A 206 7.32 -15.55 10.48
CA SER A 206 7.20 -14.85 9.20
C SER A 206 6.88 -15.82 8.07
N SER A 207 5.98 -15.42 7.17
CA SER A 207 5.71 -16.18 5.94
C SER A 207 5.34 -15.25 4.80
N SER A 208 5.56 -15.69 3.56
CA SER A 208 5.18 -14.93 2.38
C SER A 208 4.71 -15.79 1.22
N CYS A 209 4.02 -15.17 0.25
CA CYS A 209 3.75 -15.78 -1.05
C CYS A 209 3.94 -14.75 -2.17
N GLN A 210 4.39 -15.20 -3.33
CA GLN A 210 4.49 -14.33 -4.50
C GLN A 210 3.13 -14.06 -5.14
N ILE A 211 2.89 -12.80 -5.48
CA ILE A 211 1.69 -12.36 -6.18
C ILE A 211 2.03 -11.53 -7.41
N LYS A 212 1.06 -11.46 -8.33
CA LYS A 212 1.05 -10.50 -9.42
C LYS A 212 -0.33 -9.86 -9.51
N VAL A 213 -0.37 -8.53 -9.45
CA VAL A 213 -1.63 -7.78 -9.41
C VAL A 213 -1.95 -7.24 -10.79
N PHE A 214 -3.15 -7.53 -11.25
CA PHE A 214 -3.68 -7.13 -12.54
C PHE A 214 -4.77 -6.07 -12.35
N LYS A 215 -5.09 -5.35 -13.43
CA LYS A 215 -6.35 -4.58 -13.49
C LYS A 215 -7.56 -5.50 -13.23
N PRO A 216 -8.72 -4.95 -12.81
CA PRO A 216 -9.92 -5.73 -12.56
C PRO A 216 -10.24 -6.73 -13.69
N LYS A 217 -10.61 -7.97 -13.31
CA LYS A 217 -10.83 -9.13 -14.20
C LYS A 217 -9.59 -9.56 -15.01
N GLY A 218 -8.42 -9.00 -14.72
CA GLY A 218 -7.18 -9.30 -15.43
C GLY A 218 -6.57 -10.61 -14.95
N ALA A 219 -6.64 -10.89 -13.65
CA ALA A 219 -6.20 -12.14 -13.05
C ALA A 219 -7.00 -13.33 -13.61
N ASP A 220 -8.32 -13.21 -13.69
CA ASP A 220 -9.22 -14.28 -14.18
C ASP A 220 -8.92 -14.65 -15.63
N ARG A 221 -8.81 -13.61 -16.49
CA ARG A 221 -8.45 -13.80 -17.90
C ARG A 221 -7.08 -14.44 -18.05
N LYS A 222 -6.13 -14.03 -17.22
CA LYS A 222 -4.77 -14.58 -17.23
C LYS A 222 -4.75 -16.04 -16.77
N LEU A 223 -5.45 -16.37 -15.69
CA LEU A 223 -5.55 -17.74 -15.17
C LEU A 223 -6.21 -18.68 -16.19
N LYS A 224 -7.30 -18.24 -16.83
CA LYS A 224 -7.96 -18.99 -17.91
C LYS A 224 -7.00 -19.23 -19.09
N THR A 225 -6.33 -18.17 -19.56
CA THR A 225 -5.37 -18.26 -20.67
C THR A 225 -4.21 -19.19 -20.35
N ASP A 226 -3.70 -19.14 -19.12
CA ASP A 226 -2.58 -19.96 -18.70
C ASP A 226 -2.99 -21.44 -18.55
N ARG A 227 -4.19 -21.73 -18.04
CA ARG A 227 -4.74 -23.09 -18.00
C ARG A 227 -4.90 -23.68 -19.40
N GLU A 228 -5.54 -22.96 -20.33
CA GLU A 228 -5.68 -23.40 -21.72
C GLU A 228 -4.32 -23.64 -22.41
N LYS A 229 -3.28 -22.88 -22.05
CA LYS A 229 -1.92 -23.07 -22.58
C LYS A 229 -1.26 -24.33 -22.03
N ILE A 230 -1.42 -24.62 -20.75
CA ILE A 230 -0.88 -25.84 -20.14
C ILE A 230 -1.64 -27.07 -20.65
N ASP A 231 -2.96 -26.98 -20.83
CA ASP A 231 -3.81 -28.07 -21.33
C ASP A 231 -3.58 -28.40 -22.82
N LYS A 232 -2.87 -27.54 -23.56
CA LYS A 232 -2.44 -27.82 -24.94
C LYS A 232 -1.06 -28.46 -25.04
N LYS A 233 -0.30 -28.50 -23.94
CA LYS A 233 1.05 -29.10 -23.91
C LYS A 233 0.98 -30.62 -23.89
N SER A 234 2.06 -31.27 -24.34
CA SER A 234 2.20 -32.72 -24.20
C SER A 234 2.32 -33.15 -22.73
N PHE A 235 2.05 -34.42 -22.42
CA PHE A 235 2.13 -34.94 -21.06
C PHE A 235 3.49 -34.65 -20.40
N GLN A 236 4.60 -34.97 -21.10
CA GLN A 236 5.96 -34.72 -20.62
C GLN A 236 6.29 -33.24 -20.40
N GLU A 237 5.66 -32.34 -21.15
CA GLU A 237 5.85 -30.90 -20.94
C GLU A 237 5.04 -30.38 -19.75
N ARG A 238 3.84 -30.93 -19.50
CA ARG A 238 2.99 -30.54 -18.37
C ARG A 238 3.65 -30.88 -17.03
N GLU A 239 4.33 -32.01 -16.92
CA GLU A 239 5.05 -32.43 -15.70
C GLU A 239 6.16 -31.46 -15.28
N LYS A 240 6.58 -30.53 -16.15
CA LYS A 240 7.54 -29.47 -15.82
C LYS A 240 6.90 -28.32 -15.03
N TYR A 241 5.58 -28.22 -15.03
CA TYR A 241 4.80 -27.15 -14.39
C TYR A 241 4.13 -27.62 -13.10
N GLN A 242 3.80 -26.66 -12.23
CA GLN A 242 3.07 -26.91 -11.00
C GLN A 242 1.58 -27.07 -11.27
N THR A 243 0.93 -27.91 -10.45
CA THR A 243 -0.53 -27.97 -10.39
C THR A 243 -1.07 -26.67 -9.81
N SER A 244 -2.17 -26.17 -10.40
CA SER A 244 -2.89 -25.01 -9.86
C SER A 244 -3.76 -25.47 -8.70
N HIS A 245 -3.71 -24.74 -7.59
CA HIS A 245 -4.51 -24.95 -6.39
C HIS A 245 -5.47 -23.77 -6.21
N GLU A 246 -6.63 -23.99 -5.59
CA GLU A 246 -7.62 -22.92 -5.36
C GLU A 246 -7.17 -21.91 -4.30
N THR A 247 -6.27 -22.33 -3.41
CA THR A 247 -5.69 -21.49 -2.37
C THR A 247 -4.17 -21.48 -2.45
N THR A 248 -3.57 -20.43 -1.91
CA THR A 248 -2.12 -20.24 -1.86
C THR A 248 -1.67 -20.29 -0.41
N VAL A 249 -0.88 -21.29 -0.07
CA VAL A 249 -0.26 -21.38 1.26
C VAL A 249 0.97 -20.47 1.30
N LEU A 250 1.05 -19.59 2.28
CA LEU A 250 2.25 -18.77 2.49
C LEU A 250 3.36 -19.66 3.03
N ARG A 251 4.56 -19.54 2.44
CA ARG A 251 5.74 -20.30 2.85
C ARG A 251 6.51 -19.53 3.92
N GLU A 252 7.00 -20.25 4.91
CA GLU A 252 7.83 -19.70 5.97
C GLU A 252 9.06 -19.00 5.39
N VAL A 253 9.35 -17.81 5.90
CA VAL A 253 10.57 -17.06 5.57
C VAL A 253 11.60 -17.38 6.66
N ARG A 254 12.69 -18.05 6.28
CA ARG A 254 13.75 -18.40 7.24
C ARG A 254 14.52 -17.16 7.66
N HIS A 255 14.89 -17.09 8.94
CA HIS A 255 15.56 -15.94 9.56
C HIS A 255 16.87 -15.50 8.84
N GLY A 256 17.53 -16.39 8.10
CA GLY A 256 18.72 -16.08 7.29
C GLY A 256 18.44 -15.49 5.89
N ASP A 257 17.21 -15.64 5.37
CA ASP A 257 16.73 -14.90 4.19
C ASP A 257 16.26 -13.47 4.58
N MET A 258 16.30 -13.18 5.88
CA MET A 258 15.79 -11.96 6.50
C MET A 258 16.85 -10.86 6.64
N ASP A 259 18.14 -11.11 6.34
CA ASP A 259 19.22 -10.09 6.40
C ASP A 259 18.92 -8.81 5.58
N TRP A 260 17.91 -8.81 4.70
CA TRP A 260 17.48 -7.64 3.93
C TRP A 260 16.13 -7.04 4.34
N TYR A 261 15.35 -7.74 5.17
CA TYR A 261 14.03 -7.28 5.65
C TYR A 261 13.97 -7.08 7.18
N CYS A 262 14.93 -7.64 7.93
CA CYS A 262 15.04 -7.55 9.39
C CYS A 262 15.76 -6.30 9.91
N ASP A 263 16.21 -5.39 9.03
CA ASP A 263 16.55 -4.03 9.48
C ASP A 263 15.30 -3.24 9.93
N CYS A 264 14.11 -3.85 9.88
CA CYS A 264 12.85 -3.31 10.39
C CYS A 264 12.39 -3.99 11.70
N SER A 265 13.32 -4.41 12.57
CA SER A 265 13.05 -4.64 14.00
C SER A 265 13.64 -3.49 14.82
N PRO A 266 12.92 -2.89 15.79
CA PRO A 266 13.15 -1.52 16.22
C PRO A 266 14.46 -1.29 17.02
N HIS A 267 15.31 -2.28 17.22
CA HIS A 267 16.45 -2.19 18.16
C HIS A 267 17.83 -2.56 17.58
N GLN A 268 17.98 -2.82 16.27
CA GLN A 268 19.31 -2.98 15.64
C GLN A 268 19.59 -2.04 14.46
N GLN A 269 18.73 -1.05 14.25
CA GLN A 269 19.03 0.20 13.54
C GLN A 269 19.87 1.20 14.40
N GLY A 270 20.39 0.75 15.55
CA GLY A 270 20.98 1.60 16.57
C GLY A 270 22.40 2.13 16.30
N GLU A 271 23.16 1.56 15.36
CA GLU A 271 24.59 1.93 15.22
C GLU A 271 25.06 2.34 13.81
N LEU A 272 24.23 2.26 12.77
CA LEU A 272 24.61 2.73 11.43
C LEU A 272 23.60 3.68 10.75
N LEU A 273 22.47 3.99 11.38
CA LEU A 273 21.51 5.02 10.94
C LEU A 273 21.68 6.35 11.68
N LEU A 274 22.89 6.93 11.65
CA LEU A 274 23.10 8.33 12.05
C LEU A 274 22.49 9.35 11.05
N ALA A 275 21.44 8.99 10.31
CA ALA A 275 20.82 9.86 9.32
C ALA A 275 19.30 9.64 9.09
N ASP A 276 18.56 9.03 10.02
CA ASP A 276 17.09 9.14 10.00
C ASP A 276 16.65 10.36 10.84
N CYS A 277 16.79 11.54 10.23
CA CYS A 277 16.12 12.73 10.74
C CYS A 277 14.62 12.55 10.52
N SER A 278 13.91 12.23 11.61
CA SER A 278 12.45 12.34 11.72
C SER A 278 11.91 13.57 10.95
N ASP A 279 10.87 13.37 10.15
CA ASP A 279 10.09 14.44 9.47
C ASP A 279 9.50 15.44 10.48
N HIS A 280 9.55 15.10 11.77
CA HIS A 280 9.24 15.96 12.90
C HIS A 280 10.50 16.49 13.58
N LEU A 281 10.53 17.80 13.77
CA LEU A 281 11.57 18.43 14.58
C LEU A 281 11.44 17.96 16.04
N LEU A 282 12.48 17.31 16.57
CA LEU A 282 12.51 16.83 17.95
C LEU A 282 13.18 17.85 18.88
N PRO A 283 12.77 17.94 20.17
CA PRO A 283 13.45 18.80 21.14
C PRO A 283 14.95 18.47 21.29
N SER A 284 15.34 17.22 21.06
CA SER A 284 16.73 16.74 21.14
C SER A 284 17.59 17.07 19.91
N CYS A 285 17.03 17.67 18.84
CA CYS A 285 17.81 18.00 17.64
C CYS A 285 18.89 19.04 17.95
N SER A 286 20.13 18.76 17.53
CA SER A 286 21.21 19.73 17.54
C SER A 286 20.92 20.91 16.60
N PRO A 287 21.63 22.05 16.73
CA PRO A 287 21.49 23.15 15.78
C PRO A 287 21.74 22.74 14.32
N GLN A 288 22.69 21.84 14.07
CA GLN A 288 22.99 21.32 12.73
C GLN A 288 21.82 20.52 12.16
N ASN A 289 21.23 19.63 12.97
CA ASN A 289 20.08 18.82 12.55
C ASN A 289 18.83 19.71 12.34
N THR A 290 18.68 20.76 13.15
CA THR A 290 17.60 21.75 13.02
C THR A 290 17.74 22.55 11.72
N GLN A 291 18.96 22.92 11.33
CA GLN A 291 19.23 23.55 10.05
C GLN A 291 18.89 22.63 8.86
N GLU A 292 19.28 21.36 8.95
CA GLU A 292 18.97 20.39 7.90
C GLU A 292 17.45 20.16 7.77
N TRP A 293 16.74 20.13 8.89
CA TRP A 293 15.28 20.09 8.92
C TRP A 293 14.65 21.31 8.23
N LEU A 294 15.13 22.53 8.52
CA LEU A 294 14.65 23.75 7.84
C LEU A 294 14.88 23.69 6.32
N LEU A 295 16.03 23.16 5.87
CA LEU A 295 16.32 22.99 4.45
C LEU A 295 15.34 22.00 3.79
N ARG A 296 15.09 20.85 4.42
CA ARG A 296 14.15 19.83 3.93
C ARG A 296 12.73 20.36 3.78
N HIS A 297 12.27 21.17 4.74
CA HIS A 297 10.91 21.74 4.73
C HIS A 297 10.79 23.08 3.95
N ARG A 298 11.78 23.41 3.10
CA ARG A 298 11.80 24.61 2.24
C ARG A 298 11.79 25.94 3.01
N PHE A 299 12.43 25.99 4.17
CA PHE A 299 12.69 27.19 4.98
C PHE A 299 14.17 27.62 4.91
N SER A 300 14.84 27.35 3.79
CA SER A 300 16.27 27.62 3.59
C SER A 300 16.67 29.09 3.72
N SER A 301 15.73 30.00 3.44
CA SER A 301 15.88 31.45 3.65
C SER A 301 16.14 31.82 5.11
N PHE A 302 15.70 30.99 6.06
CA PHE A 302 15.82 31.24 7.50
C PHE A 302 16.95 30.42 8.16
N SER A 303 17.66 29.57 7.42
CA SER A 303 18.71 28.69 7.98
C SER A 303 19.86 29.44 8.65
N ARG A 304 20.20 30.65 8.17
CA ARG A 304 21.21 31.50 8.84
C ARG A 304 20.68 32.12 10.12
N LEU A 305 19.41 32.51 10.12
CA LEU A 305 18.77 33.18 11.24
C LEU A 305 18.61 32.23 12.44
N PHE A 306 18.29 30.96 12.18
CA PHE A 306 18.18 29.91 13.20
C PHE A 306 19.44 29.05 13.33
N SER A 307 20.61 29.58 12.95
CA SER A 307 21.84 28.77 12.85
C SER A 307 22.36 28.20 14.17
N SER A 308 22.04 28.84 15.28
CA SER A 308 22.39 28.41 16.63
C SER A 308 21.24 27.78 17.41
N PHE A 309 20.06 27.62 16.79
CA PHE A 309 18.87 27.13 17.47
C PHE A 309 18.82 25.61 17.46
N SER A 310 18.74 25.00 18.64
CA SER A 310 18.40 23.58 18.76
C SER A 310 16.91 23.35 18.45
N GLY A 311 16.51 22.09 18.30
CA GLY A 311 15.11 21.74 18.08
C GLY A 311 14.22 22.18 19.25
N ALA A 312 14.72 22.10 20.49
CA ALA A 312 14.02 22.63 21.65
C ALA A 312 13.87 24.16 21.62
N ASP A 313 14.89 24.89 21.16
CA ASP A 313 14.83 26.35 21.06
C ASP A 313 13.78 26.79 20.04
N LEU A 314 13.78 26.16 18.87
CA LEU A 314 12.80 26.46 17.83
C LEU A 314 11.38 26.08 18.28
N LEU A 315 11.19 24.92 18.92
CA LEU A 315 9.88 24.43 19.39
C LEU A 315 9.28 25.25 20.55
N ARG A 316 10.11 25.98 21.31
CA ARG A 316 9.66 26.89 22.39
C ARG A 316 9.12 28.23 21.86
N MET A 317 9.40 28.58 20.61
CA MET A 317 8.91 29.82 20.02
C MET A 317 7.39 29.80 19.85
N SER A 318 6.74 30.89 20.23
CA SER A 318 5.31 31.05 19.99
C SER A 318 5.02 31.30 18.51
N ARG A 319 3.76 31.14 18.12
CA ARG A 319 3.32 31.45 16.76
C ARG A 319 3.57 32.92 16.43
N GLU A 320 3.38 33.80 17.41
CA GLU A 320 3.55 35.24 17.30
C GLU A 320 5.02 35.60 17.10
N ASP A 321 5.95 34.95 17.83
CA ASP A 321 7.39 35.15 17.66
C ASP A 321 7.85 34.75 16.25
N LEU A 322 7.39 33.59 15.76
CA LEU A 322 7.73 33.11 14.41
C LEU A 322 7.15 34.00 13.31
N ILE A 323 5.95 34.55 13.50
CA ILE A 323 5.36 35.53 12.58
C ILE A 323 6.18 36.82 12.59
N GLN A 324 6.62 37.29 13.74
CA GLN A 324 7.41 38.51 13.86
C GLN A 324 8.79 38.36 13.19
N ILE A 325 9.38 37.16 13.24
CA ILE A 325 10.73 36.89 12.72
C ILE A 325 10.72 36.50 11.24
N CYS A 326 9.82 35.59 10.83
CA CYS A 326 9.77 35.06 9.46
C CYS A 326 8.74 35.78 8.57
N GLY A 327 7.92 36.66 9.15
CA GLY A 327 6.79 37.30 8.48
C GLY A 327 5.50 36.48 8.56
N PRO A 328 4.33 37.09 8.29
CA PRO A 328 3.03 36.45 8.49
C PRO A 328 2.84 35.14 7.74
N ALA A 329 3.26 35.06 6.48
CA ALA A 329 3.08 33.87 5.67
C ALA A 329 4.00 32.73 6.10
N ASP A 330 5.31 32.98 6.20
CA ASP A 330 6.28 31.94 6.50
C ASP A 330 6.32 31.56 7.99
N GLY A 331 6.05 32.50 8.90
CA GLY A 331 5.92 32.21 10.33
C GLY A 331 4.76 31.27 10.65
N ILE A 332 3.59 31.46 10.00
CA ILE A 332 2.46 30.55 10.14
C ILE A 332 2.78 29.17 9.55
N ARG A 333 3.40 29.13 8.37
CA ARG A 333 3.80 27.87 7.72
C ARG A 333 4.80 27.11 8.57
N LEU A 334 5.82 27.78 9.12
CA LEU A 334 6.84 27.17 9.96
C LEU A 334 6.23 26.63 11.27
N PHE A 335 5.41 27.42 11.97
CA PHE A 335 4.73 26.99 13.19
C PHE A 335 3.85 25.75 12.98
N ASN A 336 3.05 25.73 11.90
CA ASN A 336 2.19 24.59 11.59
C ASN A 336 2.99 23.33 11.21
N THR A 337 4.08 23.52 10.46
CA THR A 337 5.00 22.43 10.07
C THR A 337 5.65 21.81 11.31
N MET A 338 6.11 22.63 12.26
CA MET A 338 6.70 22.16 13.53
C MET A 338 5.69 21.42 14.42
N LYS A 339 4.42 21.83 14.43
CA LYS A 339 3.36 21.21 15.25
C LYS A 339 2.64 20.05 14.53
N GLY A 340 3.16 19.57 13.40
CA GLY A 340 2.57 18.45 12.65
C GLY A 340 1.19 18.73 12.05
N ARG A 341 0.79 20.00 11.95
CA ARG A 341 -0.48 20.38 11.32
C ARG A 341 -0.23 20.56 9.83
N CYS A 342 -0.58 19.53 9.04
CA CYS A 342 -0.60 19.66 7.59
C CYS A 342 -1.62 20.73 7.21
N VAL A 343 -1.14 21.87 6.68
CA VAL A 343 -2.03 22.93 6.19
C VAL A 343 -2.56 22.47 4.84
N GLN A 344 -3.85 22.17 4.78
CA GLN A 344 -4.50 21.87 3.51
C GLN A 344 -4.38 23.09 2.58
N PRO A 345 -3.93 22.91 1.33
CA PRO A 345 -3.83 24.01 0.39
C PRO A 345 -5.23 24.56 0.12
N ARG A 346 -5.45 25.83 0.47
CA ARG A 346 -6.72 26.53 0.23
C ARG A 346 -6.97 26.80 -1.26
N LEU A 347 -5.91 26.71 -2.06
CA LEU A 347 -5.94 26.96 -3.49
C LEU A 347 -4.85 26.13 -4.18
N THR A 348 -5.23 25.41 -5.24
CA THR A 348 -4.30 24.68 -6.11
C THR A 348 -4.34 25.32 -7.49
N ILE A 349 -3.17 25.73 -7.98
CA ILE A 349 -3.02 26.38 -9.29
C ILE A 349 -2.44 25.37 -10.28
N TYR A 350 -3.12 25.18 -11.40
CA TYR A 350 -2.62 24.40 -12.52
C TYR A 350 -2.07 25.34 -13.59
N VAL A 351 -0.85 25.07 -14.05
CA VAL A 351 -0.16 25.85 -15.10
C VAL A 351 0.07 24.94 -16.28
N CYS A 352 -0.35 25.37 -17.47
CA CYS A 352 -0.09 24.69 -18.72
C CYS A 352 0.50 25.69 -19.72
N GLN A 353 1.62 25.33 -20.36
CA GLN A 353 2.17 26.09 -21.47
C GLN A 353 1.47 25.64 -22.76
N GLN A 354 0.84 26.57 -23.47
CA GLN A 354 0.22 26.26 -24.75
C GLN A 354 1.31 26.01 -25.79
N GLN A 355 1.56 24.73 -26.13
CA GLN A 355 2.37 24.43 -27.31
C GLN A 355 1.60 24.89 -28.55
N ALA A 356 2.19 25.84 -29.30
CA ALA A 356 1.70 26.25 -30.60
C ALA A 356 1.55 25.00 -31.49
N ARG A 357 0.30 24.63 -31.80
CA ARG A 357 0.01 23.59 -32.79
C ARG A 357 0.57 24.05 -34.13
N SER A 358 1.64 23.40 -34.58
CA SER A 358 2.17 23.50 -35.92
C SER A 358 1.06 23.15 -36.93
N GLN A 359 0.49 24.17 -37.57
CA GLN A 359 -0.33 24.00 -38.76
C GLN A 359 0.57 23.70 -39.96
N THR A 360 0.17 22.70 -40.72
CA THR A 360 0.83 22.18 -41.93
C THR A 360 0.88 23.21 -43.07
N ALA A 361 2.09 23.41 -43.59
CA ALA A 361 2.49 23.72 -44.97
C ALA A 361 1.66 24.69 -45.85
N ALA A 362 2.21 25.90 -46.06
CA ALA A 362 2.20 26.61 -47.35
C ALA A 362 3.45 27.51 -47.49
N ARG A 363 3.89 27.72 -48.73
CA ARG A 363 5.20 28.23 -49.23
C ARG A 363 5.60 29.67 -48.81
N PRO A 364 6.88 30.07 -49.01
CA PRO A 364 7.50 31.21 -48.33
C PRO A 364 7.24 32.53 -49.06
N ALA A 365 6.98 33.58 -48.29
CA ALA A 365 7.19 34.97 -48.69
C ALA A 365 7.55 35.79 -47.45
N ASP A 366 8.69 36.46 -47.56
CA ASP A 366 9.18 37.67 -46.90
C ASP A 366 8.69 38.09 -45.50
N GLY A 367 9.70 38.36 -44.65
CA GLY A 367 9.72 39.44 -43.65
C GLY A 367 8.62 39.49 -42.60
N ASP A 368 8.94 39.09 -41.36
CA ASP A 368 9.09 39.99 -40.21
C ASP A 368 9.20 39.17 -38.90
N SER A 369 10.19 39.45 -38.06
CA SER A 369 10.42 38.72 -36.81
C SER A 369 9.48 39.23 -35.72
N THR A 370 8.34 38.56 -35.53
CA THR A 370 7.46 38.79 -34.39
C THR A 370 7.85 37.87 -33.23
N TYR A 371 8.19 38.47 -32.09
CA TYR A 371 8.41 37.77 -30.82
C TYR A 371 7.12 37.00 -30.45
N ALA A 372 7.25 35.70 -30.22
CA ALA A 372 6.13 34.88 -29.75
C ALA A 372 5.92 35.17 -28.26
N ASP A 373 4.83 35.89 -27.93
CA ASP A 373 4.39 36.04 -26.54
C ASP A 373 3.90 34.68 -26.02
N ASP A 374 4.63 34.11 -25.05
CA ASP A 374 4.25 32.89 -24.34
C ASP A 374 2.99 33.16 -23.49
N VAL A 375 1.83 32.69 -23.97
CA VAL A 375 0.58 32.79 -23.20
C VAL A 375 0.49 31.64 -22.21
N PHE A 376 0.56 31.96 -20.91
CA PHE A 376 0.34 30.99 -19.82
C PHE A 376 -1.11 31.06 -19.33
N PHE A 377 -1.78 29.90 -19.26
CA PHE A 377 -3.08 29.79 -18.62
C PHE A 377 -2.91 29.29 -17.18
N PHE A 378 -3.49 30.02 -16.24
CA PHE A 378 -3.56 29.66 -14.83
C PHE A 378 -4.99 29.27 -14.48
N PHE A 379 -5.19 28.08 -13.91
CA PHE A 379 -6.48 27.65 -13.39
C PHE A 379 -6.46 27.59 -11.87
N SER A 380 -7.42 28.25 -11.25
CA SER A 380 -7.66 28.26 -9.80
C SER A 380 -9.00 27.57 -9.51
N LEU A 381 -9.00 26.53 -8.68
CA LEU A 381 -10.21 25.90 -8.18
C LEU A 381 -10.58 26.50 -6.81
N THR A 382 -11.05 27.74 -6.82
CA THR A 382 -11.88 28.29 -5.74
C THR A 382 -13.01 29.06 -6.40
N HIS A 383 -14.21 28.47 -6.42
CA HIS A 383 -15.45 29.03 -6.96
C HIS A 383 -15.33 29.76 -8.32
N GLY A 384 -15.32 28.98 -9.41
CA GLY A 384 -16.03 29.36 -10.65
C GLY A 384 -15.59 30.60 -11.44
N THR A 385 -14.36 31.10 -11.30
CA THR A 385 -13.87 32.21 -12.14
C THR A 385 -12.57 31.87 -12.88
N THR A 386 -12.62 31.85 -14.20
CA THR A 386 -11.47 31.84 -15.11
C THR A 386 -10.98 33.28 -15.32
N GLY A 387 -9.71 33.56 -15.04
CA GLY A 387 -9.05 34.83 -15.37
C GLY A 387 -7.93 34.62 -16.38
N SER A 388 -7.89 35.42 -17.43
CA SER A 388 -6.78 35.47 -18.40
C SER A 388 -5.98 36.74 -18.15
N PHE A 389 -4.68 36.61 -17.89
CA PHE A 389 -3.74 37.73 -17.93
C PHE A 389 -2.84 37.58 -19.15
N ARG A 390 -2.67 38.67 -19.92
CA ARG A 390 -1.62 38.80 -20.93
C ARG A 390 -0.48 39.60 -20.28
N SER A 391 0.75 39.11 -20.38
CA SER A 391 1.94 39.90 -20.05
C SER A 391 2.18 40.96 -21.11
#